data_AF-A0A1A8QE67-F1
#
_entry.id   AF-A0A1A8QE67-F1
#
_cell.length_a   1.000
_cell.length_b   1.000
_cell.length_c   1.000
_cell.angle_alpha   90.00
_cell.angle_beta   90.00
_cell.angle_gamma   90.00
#
_symmetry.space_group_name_H-M   'P 1'
#
loop_
_entity.id
_entity.type
_entity.pdbx_description
1 polymer ?
#
loop_
_entity_poly.entity_id
_entity_poly.type
_entity_poly.pdbx_seq_one_letter_code
_entity_poly.pdbx_strand_id
1 'polypeptide(L)'
;MVHMWKLQRHAHSADEGNLRIHRQYREDLMAVRPAREPGDDNREYRYAAYRHFIFWQHGAFGRGNQLVIPSCCVWVVRDRYQDPYGQYKGFVPGR
;
A
#
# COMPACT_ATOMS: atom_id res chain seq x y z
N MET A 1 23.04 -2.80 -16.97
CA MET A 1 21.79 -2.16 -17.44
C MET A 1 20.50 -2.94 -17.15
N VAL A 2 20.54 -4.15 -16.57
CA VAL A 2 19.32 -4.95 -16.25
C VAL A 2 18.73 -4.64 -14.86
N HIS A 3 19.51 -4.04 -13.96
CA HIS A 3 19.07 -3.70 -12.59
C HIS A 3 18.16 -2.47 -12.51
N MET A 4 18.23 -1.56 -13.49
CA MET A 4 17.42 -0.32 -13.52
C MET A 4 15.95 -0.59 -13.89
N TRP A 5 15.68 -1.67 -14.63
CA TRP A 5 14.33 -2.06 -15.07
C TRP A 5 13.49 -2.81 -14.03
N LYS A 6 14.11 -3.30 -12.94
CA LYS A 6 13.35 -3.80 -11.78
C LYS A 6 12.88 -2.65 -10.87
N LEU A 7 13.71 -1.62 -10.69
CA LEU A 7 13.34 -0.43 -9.89
C LEU A 7 12.20 0.39 -10.52
N GLN A 8 12.19 0.59 -11.85
CA GLN A 8 11.14 1.36 -12.53
C GLN A 8 9.73 0.74 -12.39
N ARG A 9 9.64 -0.60 -12.31
CA ARG A 9 8.37 -1.33 -12.12
C ARG A 9 7.84 -1.27 -10.68
N HIS A 10 8.71 -1.07 -9.70
CA HIS A 10 8.34 -1.08 -8.28
C HIS A 10 7.85 0.29 -7.78
N ALA A 11 8.25 1.38 -8.45
CA ALA A 11 7.94 2.74 -8.04
C ALA A 11 6.49 3.17 -8.35
N HIS A 12 5.84 2.56 -9.35
CA HIS A 12 4.50 2.97 -9.79
C HIS A 12 3.41 2.68 -8.74
N SER A 13 3.55 1.61 -7.93
CA SER A 13 2.58 1.31 -6.87
C SER A 13 2.59 2.30 -5.72
N ALA A 14 3.63 3.13 -5.62
CA ALA A 14 3.75 4.20 -4.63
C ALA A 14 3.52 5.59 -5.25
N ASP A 15 2.92 5.66 -6.45
CA ASP A 15 2.54 6.92 -7.07
C ASP A 15 1.52 7.67 -6.20
N GLU A 16 1.88 8.90 -5.87
CA GLU A 16 1.17 9.71 -4.88
C GLU A 16 -0.21 10.16 -5.37
N GLY A 17 -0.39 10.31 -6.69
CA GLY A 17 -1.65 10.71 -7.29
C GLY A 17 -2.73 9.65 -7.10
N ASN A 18 -2.40 8.39 -7.38
CA ASN A 18 -3.34 7.28 -7.27
C ASN A 18 -3.73 6.98 -5.81
N LEU A 19 -2.76 7.07 -4.90
CA LEU A 19 -2.96 6.87 -3.47
C LEU A 19 -3.86 7.97 -2.85
N ARG A 20 -3.75 9.21 -3.34
CA ARG A 20 -4.65 10.30 -2.92
C ARG A 20 -6.08 10.11 -3.40
N ILE A 21 -6.28 9.64 -4.63
CA ILE A 21 -7.62 9.36 -5.16
C ILE A 21 -8.31 8.23 -4.36
N HIS A 22 -7.58 7.16 -4.05
CA HIS A 22 -8.10 6.08 -3.20
C HIS A 22 -8.51 6.56 -1.81
N ARG A 23 -7.71 7.44 -1.21
CA ARG A 23 -8.04 8.07 0.07
C ARG A 23 -9.30 8.91 -0.08
N GLN A 24 -9.32 9.84 -1.03
CA GLN A 24 -10.45 10.73 -1.25
C GLN A 24 -11.77 9.96 -1.43
N TYR A 25 -11.77 8.92 -2.27
CA TYR A 25 -12.94 8.06 -2.48
C TYR A 25 -13.40 7.35 -1.18
N ARG A 26 -12.46 6.84 -0.36
CA ARG A 26 -12.80 6.23 0.94
C ARG A 26 -13.42 7.25 1.89
N GLU A 27 -12.87 8.44 1.90
CA GLU A 27 -13.24 9.53 2.79
C GLU A 27 -14.60 10.15 2.42
N ASP A 28 -14.91 10.22 1.12
CA ASP A 28 -16.21 10.68 0.61
C ASP A 28 -17.32 9.65 0.86
N LEU A 29 -16.97 8.36 0.89
CA LEU A 29 -17.92 7.28 1.20
C LEU A 29 -18.14 7.07 2.71
N MET A 30 -17.26 7.55 3.58
CA MET A 30 -17.40 7.39 5.02
C MET A 30 -18.23 8.51 5.65
N ALA A 31 -19.44 8.17 6.12
CA ALA A 31 -20.32 9.09 6.84
C ALA A 31 -19.77 9.55 8.21
N VAL A 32 -18.87 8.76 8.82
CA VAL A 32 -18.21 9.07 10.10
C VAL A 32 -16.73 8.70 9.98
N ARG A 33 -15.85 9.69 10.19
CA ARG A 33 -14.41 9.46 10.26
C ARG A 33 -14.02 9.16 11.72
N PRO A 34 -13.33 8.05 12.02
CA PRO A 34 -12.81 7.82 13.37
C PRO A 34 -11.73 8.85 13.72
N ALA A 35 -11.49 9.04 15.02
CA ALA A 35 -10.40 9.88 15.51
C ALA A 35 -9.05 9.34 14.97
N ARG A 36 -8.27 10.21 14.32
CA ARG A 36 -7.00 9.87 13.69
C ARG A 36 -5.85 9.98 14.67
N GLU A 37 -5.00 8.96 14.69
CA GLU A 37 -3.72 8.98 15.39
C GLU A 37 -2.59 9.45 14.44
N PRO A 38 -1.52 10.06 14.95
CA PRO A 38 -0.36 10.40 14.13
C PRO A 38 0.23 9.12 13.49
N GLY A 39 0.31 9.12 12.15
CA GLY A 39 0.81 7.98 11.37
C GLY A 39 -0.26 7.10 10.73
N ASP A 40 -1.54 7.28 11.07
CA ASP A 40 -2.63 6.48 10.49
C ASP A 40 -2.82 6.77 8.98
N ASP A 41 -2.51 8.00 8.54
CA ASP A 41 -2.47 8.37 7.12
C ASP A 41 -1.44 7.56 6.34
N ASN A 42 -0.21 7.51 6.85
CA ASN A 42 0.87 6.72 6.24
C ASN A 42 0.50 5.24 6.22
N ARG A 43 -0.18 4.75 7.27
CA ARG A 43 -0.66 3.38 7.33
C ARG A 43 -1.67 3.07 6.22
N GLU A 44 -2.66 3.95 5.99
CA GLU A 44 -3.59 3.79 4.88
C GLU A 44 -2.89 3.80 3.51
N TYR A 45 -1.93 4.71 3.31
CA TYR A 45 -1.14 4.77 2.09
C TYR A 45 -0.33 3.50 1.84
N ARG A 46 0.29 2.91 2.88
CA ARG A 46 0.98 1.63 2.78
C ARG A 46 0.05 0.51 2.30
N TYR A 47 -1.14 0.40 2.89
CA TYR A 47 -2.11 -0.65 2.50
C TYR A 47 -2.63 -0.46 1.08
N ALA A 48 -2.89 0.78 0.66
CA ALA A 48 -3.29 1.08 -0.71
C ALA A 48 -2.18 0.73 -1.70
N ALA A 49 -0.92 1.07 -1.40
CA ALA A 49 0.23 0.73 -2.23
C ALA A 49 0.42 -0.80 -2.36
N TYR A 50 0.24 -1.54 -1.27
CA TYR A 50 0.30 -3.01 -1.28
C TYR A 50 -0.76 -3.64 -2.19
N ARG A 51 -2.01 -3.17 -2.10
CA ARG A 51 -3.09 -3.67 -2.96
C ARG A 51 -2.85 -3.31 -4.42
N HIS A 52 -2.37 -2.11 -4.68
CA HIS A 52 -2.03 -1.67 -6.04
C HIS A 52 -0.92 -2.52 -6.66
N PHE A 53 0.13 -2.84 -5.91
CA PHE A 53 1.20 -3.69 -6.39
C PHE A 53 0.69 -5.07 -6.81
N ILE A 54 -0.15 -5.69 -5.96
CA ILE A 54 -0.75 -7.01 -6.27
C ILE A 54 -1.66 -6.91 -7.49
N PHE A 55 -2.53 -5.91 -7.55
CA PHE A 55 -3.45 -5.69 -8.65
C PHE A 55 -2.72 -5.46 -9.98
N TRP A 56 -1.63 -4.70 -9.95
CA TRP A 56 -0.85 -4.43 -11.15
C TRP A 56 -0.10 -5.67 -11.65
N GLN A 57 0.48 -6.48 -10.75
CA GLN A 57 1.23 -7.68 -11.16
C GLN A 57 0.34 -8.85 -11.58
N HIS A 58 -0.87 -8.95 -11.05
CA HIS A 58 -1.68 -10.17 -11.16
C HIS A 58 -3.14 -9.92 -11.53
N GLY A 59 -3.57 -8.67 -11.66
CA GLY A 59 -4.95 -8.30 -11.92
C GLY A 59 -5.87 -8.41 -10.70
N ALA A 60 -7.18 -8.41 -10.94
CA ALA A 60 -8.19 -8.56 -9.91
C ALA A 60 -8.27 -10.01 -9.43
N PHE A 61 -8.05 -10.25 -8.13
CA PHE A 61 -8.34 -11.53 -7.50
C PHE A 61 -9.71 -11.54 -6.83
N GLY A 62 -10.39 -12.68 -6.89
CA GLY A 62 -11.57 -12.96 -6.07
C GLY A 62 -11.24 -12.99 -4.58
N ARG A 63 -12.27 -12.89 -3.72
CA ARG A 63 -12.10 -13.00 -2.27
C ARG A 63 -11.43 -14.32 -1.91
N GLY A 64 -10.36 -14.27 -1.12
CA GLY A 64 -9.65 -15.44 -0.61
C GLY A 64 -8.25 -15.65 -1.17
N ASN A 65 -7.90 -15.04 -2.31
CA ASN A 65 -6.54 -15.17 -2.86
C ASN A 65 -5.66 -14.00 -2.41
N GLN A 66 -5.02 -14.14 -1.25
CA GLN A 66 -4.07 -13.16 -0.72
C GLN A 66 -2.65 -13.54 -1.14
N LEU A 67 -1.96 -12.61 -1.81
CA LEU A 67 -0.57 -12.81 -2.21
C LEU A 67 0.39 -12.07 -1.29
N VAL A 68 1.56 -12.69 -1.08
CA VAL A 68 2.66 -12.10 -0.31
C VAL A 68 3.47 -11.20 -1.24
N ILE A 69 3.62 -9.94 -0.83
CA ILE A 69 4.45 -8.96 -1.54
C ILE A 69 5.93 -9.24 -1.21
N PRO A 70 6.84 -9.22 -2.20
CA PRO A 70 8.25 -9.41 -1.95
C PRO A 70 8.82 -8.33 -1.03
N SER A 71 9.78 -8.72 -0.19
CA SER A 71 10.37 -7.85 0.84
C SER A 71 10.94 -6.55 0.27
N CYS A 72 11.57 -6.59 -0.91
CA CYS A 72 12.14 -5.40 -1.55
C CYS A 72 11.09 -4.31 -1.84
N CYS A 73 9.87 -4.69 -2.26
CA CYS A 73 8.79 -3.72 -2.48
C CYS A 73 8.24 -3.18 -1.17
N VAL A 74 8.13 -4.04 -0.14
CA VAL A 74 7.68 -3.64 1.19
C VAL A 74 8.61 -2.58 1.78
N TRP A 75 9.93 -2.76 1.64
CA TRP A 75 10.90 -1.78 2.14
C TRP A 75 10.77 -0.41 1.47
N VAL A 76 10.60 -0.35 0.15
CA VAL A 76 10.40 0.91 -0.58
C VAL A 76 9.14 1.65 -0.09
N VAL A 77 8.05 0.90 0.13
CA VAL A 77 6.79 1.48 0.62
C VAL A 77 6.92 1.97 2.07
N ARG A 78 7.66 1.26 2.92
CA ARG A 78 7.92 1.66 4.32
C ARG A 78 8.85 2.86 4.44
N ASP A 79 9.85 2.96 3.56
CA ASP A 79 10.75 4.10 3.47
C ASP A 79 9.99 5.39 3.12
N ARG A 80 9.09 5.30 2.12
CA ARG A 80 8.27 6.45 1.71
C ARG A 80 7.17 6.81 2.72
N TYR A 81 6.53 5.81 3.33
CA TYR A 81 5.43 6.00 4.29
C TYR A 81 5.82 5.45 5.65
N GLN A 82 6.74 6.13 6.32
CA GLN A 82 7.23 5.72 7.63
C GLN A 82 6.13 5.70 8.69
N ASP A 83 6.25 4.76 9.63
CA ASP A 83 5.46 4.72 10.84
C ASP A 83 6.19 5.49 11.96
N PRO A 84 5.55 6.46 12.64
CA PRO A 84 6.23 7.27 13.66
C PRO A 84 6.70 6.45 14.87
N TYR A 85 6.11 5.28 15.11
CA TYR A 85 6.50 4.36 16.19
C TYR A 85 7.26 3.14 15.67
N GLY A 86 7.53 3.07 14.37
CA GLY A 86 8.20 1.94 13.71
C GLY A 86 7.41 0.62 13.76
N GLN A 87 6.11 0.65 14.07
CA GLN A 87 5.32 -0.55 14.32
C GLN A 87 4.72 -1.09 13.01
N TYR A 88 5.41 -2.04 12.37
CA TYR A 88 4.91 -2.68 11.15
C TYR A 88 4.35 -4.07 11.42
N LYS A 89 3.09 -4.29 11.02
CA LYS A 89 2.45 -5.62 11.06
C LYS A 89 2.84 -6.44 9.82
N GLY A 90 3.12 -7.73 10.03
CA GLY A 90 3.37 -8.70 8.98
C GLY A 90 2.11 -9.09 8.21
N PHE A 91 2.27 -9.96 7.22
CA PHE A 91 1.17 -10.54 6.46
C PHE A 91 0.31 -11.45 7.35
N VAL A 92 -1.02 -11.25 7.33
CA VAL A 92 -1.98 -12.06 8.08
C VAL A 92 -2.94 -12.71 7.09
N PRO A 93 -2.88 -14.05 6.90
CA PRO A 93 -3.79 -14.74 5.99
C PRO A 93 -5.23 -14.69 6.50
N GLY A 94 -6.20 -14.47 5.61
CA GLY A 94 -7.64 -14.66 5.88
C GLY A 94 -8.39 -13.50 6.54
N ARG A 95 -7.79 -12.30 6.64
CA ARG A 95 -8.50 -11.07 7.03
C ARG A 95 -9.29 -10.44 5.89
#